data_AF-A0A418YXN8-F1
#
_entry.id   AF-A0A418YXN8-F1
#
_cell.length_a   1.000
_cell.length_b   1.000
_cell.length_c   1.000
_cell.angle_alpha   90.00
_cell.angle_beta   90.00
_cell.angle_gamma   90.00
#
_symmetry.space_group_name_H-M   'P 1'
#
loop_
_entity.id
_entity.type
_entity.pdbx_description
1 polymer ?
#
loop_
_entity_poly.entity_id
_entity_poly.type
_entity_poly.pdbx_seq_one_letter_code
_entity_poly.pdbx_strand_id
1 'polypeptide(L)'
;MATLAEPLPGHGRDDRFFLKMAIAMALTIVAGFSFQVATGRSTFGAPPLVHLHAFIFFGWVVLFVSQNLLVTRGSIGLHRQLGWVGAGWASAMVLVGIYTTIEMTRNAATPFFFLPAYFLVMNILSILCFGGLVIVAIS
;
A
#
# COMPACT_ATOMS: atom_id res chain seq x y z
N MET A 1 -9.30 29.83 -40.83
CA MET A 1 -10.03 29.57 -39.57
C MET A 1 -9.21 28.57 -38.76
N ALA A 2 -8.57 29.03 -37.68
CA ALA A 2 -7.84 28.16 -36.76
C ALA A 2 -8.85 27.55 -35.78
N THR A 3 -9.04 26.25 -35.84
CA THR A 3 -9.79 25.48 -34.84
C THR A 3 -9.02 25.56 -33.52
N LEU A 4 -9.60 26.21 -32.51
CA LEU A 4 -9.12 26.12 -31.15
C LEU A 4 -9.30 24.66 -30.70
N ALA A 5 -8.20 23.94 -30.48
CA ALA A 5 -8.25 22.67 -29.79
C ALA A 5 -8.71 22.94 -28.34
N GLU A 6 -9.92 22.51 -28.01
CA GLU A 6 -10.38 22.46 -26.62
C GLU A 6 -9.39 21.61 -25.81
N PRO A 7 -8.84 22.10 -24.68
CA PRO A 7 -8.05 21.25 -23.81
C PRO A 7 -8.94 20.12 -23.33
N LEU A 8 -8.62 18.87 -23.70
CA LEU A 8 -9.40 17.69 -23.31
C LEU A 8 -9.65 17.71 -21.79
N PRO A 9 -10.90 17.89 -21.34
CA PRO A 9 -11.22 17.93 -19.93
C PRO A 9 -11.17 16.49 -19.40
N GLY A 10 -10.12 16.13 -18.65
CA GLY A 10 -10.02 14.79 -18.05
C GLY A 10 -8.85 14.63 -17.10
N HIS A 11 -7.62 14.67 -17.63
CA HIS A 11 -6.44 14.23 -16.88
C HIS A 11 -6.22 14.98 -15.55
N GLY A 12 -6.22 16.31 -15.55
CA GLY A 12 -5.89 17.08 -14.34
C GLY A 12 -6.94 17.02 -13.21
N ARG A 13 -8.20 16.66 -13.49
CA ARG A 13 -9.24 16.53 -12.44
C ARG A 13 -9.19 15.15 -11.79
N ASP A 14 -8.94 14.12 -12.59
CA ASP A 14 -8.88 12.74 -12.14
C ASP A 14 -7.61 12.50 -11.30
N ASP A 15 -6.45 13.04 -11.72
CA ASP A 15 -5.19 12.90 -10.96
C ASP A 15 -5.29 13.47 -9.53
N ARG A 16 -5.96 14.62 -9.38
CA ARG A 16 -6.19 15.25 -8.07
C ARG A 16 -7.15 14.45 -7.20
N PHE A 17 -8.13 13.78 -7.80
CA PHE A 17 -9.01 12.88 -7.09
C PHE A 17 -8.21 11.69 -6.53
N PHE A 18 -7.40 11.04 -7.37
CA PHE A 18 -6.58 9.91 -6.93
C PHE A 18 -5.56 10.31 -5.85
N LEU A 19 -4.93 11.49 -5.95
CA LEU A 19 -4.05 12.00 -4.91
C LEU A 19 -4.78 12.22 -3.57
N LYS A 20 -5.98 12.82 -3.59
CA LYS A 20 -6.78 13.00 -2.37
C LYS A 20 -7.15 11.66 -1.75
N MET A 21 -7.56 10.68 -2.56
CA MET A 21 -7.86 9.33 -2.09
C MET A 21 -6.63 8.64 -1.52
N ALA A 22 -5.47 8.76 -2.16
CA ALA A 22 -4.21 8.21 -1.65
C ALA A 22 -3.84 8.80 -0.28
N ILE A 23 -4.02 10.13 -0.10
CA ILE A 23 -3.81 10.79 1.20
C ILE A 23 -4.83 10.30 2.23
N ALA A 24 -6.12 10.20 1.86
CA ALA A 24 -7.16 9.70 2.77
C ALA A 24 -6.89 8.25 3.23
N MET A 25 -6.44 7.39 2.32
CA MET A 25 -6.00 6.03 2.64
C MET A 25 -4.80 6.03 3.58
N ALA A 26 -3.78 6.85 3.30
CA ALA A 26 -2.59 6.96 4.16
C ALA A 26 -2.96 7.42 5.58
N LEU A 27 -3.80 8.45 5.70
CA LEU A 27 -4.30 8.94 6.99
C LEU A 27 -5.10 7.86 7.73
N THR A 28 -5.94 7.11 7.03
CA THR A 28 -6.72 6.00 7.60
C THR A 28 -5.80 4.93 8.17
N ILE A 29 -4.73 4.55 7.43
CA ILE A 29 -3.75 3.56 7.88
C ILE A 29 -3.02 4.07 9.13
N VAL A 30 -2.48 5.29 9.09
CA VAL A 30 -1.76 5.88 10.24
C VAL A 30 -2.67 5.99 11.46
N ALA A 31 -3.91 6.45 11.29
CA ALA A 31 -4.89 6.56 12.37
C ALA A 31 -5.23 5.20 12.98
N GLY A 32 -5.45 4.18 12.15
CA GLY A 32 -5.74 2.81 12.61
C GLY A 32 -4.62 2.23 13.46
N PHE A 33 -3.36 2.33 13.00
CA PHE A 33 -2.21 1.85 13.77
C PHE A 33 -2.01 2.67 15.06
N SER A 34 -2.15 3.99 14.99
CA SER A 34 -2.04 4.87 16.17
C SER A 34 -3.10 4.52 17.22
N PHE A 35 -4.32 4.24 16.80
CA PHE A 35 -5.40 3.80 17.69
C PHE A 35 -5.11 2.45 18.37
N GLN A 36 -4.54 1.48 17.63
CA GLN A 36 -4.18 0.18 18.20
C GLN A 36 -3.05 0.30 19.23
N VAL A 37 -2.08 1.19 19.01
CA VAL A 37 -1.05 1.51 20.01
C VAL A 37 -1.65 2.21 21.22
N ALA A 38 -2.49 3.25 21.01
CA ALA A 38 -3.11 4.01 22.09
C ALA A 38 -4.04 3.17 22.99
N THR A 39 -4.64 2.11 22.43
CA THR A 39 -5.51 1.17 23.16
C THR A 39 -4.76 -0.04 23.73
N GLY A 40 -3.42 -0.07 23.64
CA GLY A 40 -2.59 -1.14 24.20
C GLY A 40 -2.66 -2.47 23.45
N ARG A 41 -3.28 -2.50 22.27
CA ARG A 41 -3.40 -3.71 21.42
C ARG A 41 -2.17 -3.91 20.52
N SER A 42 -1.33 -2.89 20.41
CA SER A 42 -0.04 -2.94 19.71
C SER A 42 1.04 -2.31 20.57
N THR A 43 2.27 -2.81 20.43
CA THR A 43 3.42 -2.37 21.22
C THR A 43 4.66 -2.28 20.35
N PHE A 44 5.57 -1.36 20.69
CA PHE A 44 6.89 -1.28 20.08
C PHE A 44 7.84 -2.38 20.56
N GLY A 45 7.47 -3.17 21.58
CA GLY A 45 8.18 -4.39 21.97
C GLY A 45 7.81 -5.63 21.14
N ALA A 46 7.22 -5.45 19.95
CA ALA A 46 6.84 -6.55 19.08
C ALA A 46 8.08 -7.26 18.50
N PRO A 47 7.95 -8.52 18.04
CA PRO A 47 9.06 -9.22 17.41
C PRO A 47 9.63 -8.46 16.21
N PRO A 48 10.93 -8.56 15.91
CA PRO A 48 11.57 -7.85 14.79
C PRO A 48 10.87 -8.03 13.44
N LEU A 49 10.28 -9.21 13.20
CA LEU A 49 9.51 -9.51 12.00
C LEU A 49 8.32 -8.55 11.81
N VAL A 50 7.63 -8.17 12.89
CA VAL A 50 6.50 -7.23 12.84
C VAL A 50 6.98 -5.83 12.48
N HIS A 51 8.17 -5.43 12.96
CA HIS A 51 8.77 -4.15 12.58
C HIS A 51 9.21 -4.13 11.11
N LEU A 52 9.78 -5.23 10.60
CA LEU A 52 10.12 -5.38 9.19
C LEU A 52 8.85 -5.30 8.31
N HIS A 53 7.79 -6.02 8.70
CA HIS A 53 6.49 -5.92 8.06
C HIS A 53 5.98 -4.48 8.05
N ALA A 54 5.97 -3.80 9.19
CA ALA A 54 5.53 -2.41 9.29
C ALA A 54 6.36 -1.48 8.39
N PHE A 55 7.70 -1.58 8.41
CA PHE A 55 8.58 -0.78 7.58
C PHE A 55 8.26 -0.93 6.08
N ILE A 56 8.12 -2.17 5.62
CA ILE A 56 7.82 -2.47 4.22
C ILE A 56 6.45 -1.94 3.81
N PHE A 57 5.42 -2.16 4.62
CA PHE A 57 4.04 -1.78 4.27
C PHE A 57 3.81 -0.27 4.41
N PHE A 58 4.36 0.39 5.43
CA PHE A 58 4.33 1.86 5.51
C PHE A 58 5.18 2.50 4.42
N GLY A 59 6.32 1.90 4.05
CA GLY A 59 7.11 2.32 2.90
C GLY A 59 6.30 2.30 1.61
N TRP A 60 5.47 1.29 1.40
CA TRP A 60 4.55 1.24 0.25
C TRP A 60 3.52 2.38 0.26
N VAL A 61 2.97 2.75 1.42
CA VAL A 61 2.04 3.88 1.52
C VAL A 61 2.72 5.18 1.07
N VAL A 62 3.97 5.40 1.48
CA VAL A 62 4.77 6.55 1.05
C VAL A 62 5.00 6.53 -0.46
N LEU A 63 5.38 5.37 -1.02
CA LEU A 63 5.54 5.21 -2.46
C LEU A 63 4.23 5.49 -3.20
N PHE A 64 3.11 4.94 -2.76
CA PHE A 64 1.80 5.10 -3.38
C PHE A 64 1.35 6.57 -3.42
N VAL A 65 1.46 7.29 -2.30
CA VAL A 65 1.17 8.74 -2.27
C VAL A 65 2.12 9.51 -3.17
N SER A 66 3.42 9.16 -3.16
CA SER A 66 4.43 9.80 -4.01
C SER A 66 4.12 9.61 -5.50
N GLN A 67 3.66 8.42 -5.91
CA GLN A 67 3.27 8.15 -7.30
C GLN A 67 2.13 9.07 -7.77
N ASN A 68 1.08 9.19 -6.96
CA ASN A 68 -0.05 10.08 -7.26
C ASN A 68 0.38 11.56 -7.30
N LEU A 69 1.31 11.95 -6.42
CA LEU A 69 1.84 13.30 -6.38
C LEU A 69 2.66 13.63 -7.63
N LEU A 70 3.49 12.69 -8.10
CA LEU A 70 4.31 12.86 -9.29
C LEU A 70 3.44 13.02 -10.55
N VAL A 71 2.37 12.24 -10.68
CA VAL A 71 1.40 12.40 -11.78
C VAL A 71 0.70 13.75 -11.70
N THR A 72 0.19 14.13 -10.52
CA THR A 72 -0.48 15.43 -10.33
C THR A 72 0.43 16.63 -10.63
N ARG A 73 1.75 16.49 -10.41
CA ARG A 73 2.78 17.50 -10.74
C ARG A 73 3.26 17.43 -12.19
N GLY A 74 2.74 16.52 -13.01
CA GLY A 74 3.17 16.31 -14.40
C GLY A 74 4.56 15.67 -14.55
N SER A 75 5.16 15.16 -13.47
CA SER A 75 6.50 14.58 -13.44
C SER A 75 6.51 13.10 -13.85
N ILE A 76 6.01 12.81 -15.06
CA ILE A 76 5.77 11.44 -15.54
C ILE A 76 7.06 10.61 -15.68
N GLY A 77 8.19 11.23 -15.99
CA GLY A 77 9.49 10.54 -16.05
C GLY A 77 9.88 9.94 -14.69
N LEU A 78 9.77 10.73 -13.63
CA LEU A 78 10.04 10.27 -12.26
C LEU A 78 9.00 9.25 -11.78
N HIS A 79 7.73 9.41 -12.16
CA HIS A 79 6.68 8.42 -11.88
C HIS A 79 7.07 7.03 -12.41
N ARG A 80 7.52 6.96 -13.67
CA ARG A 80 7.96 5.71 -14.30
C ARG A 80 9.22 5.13 -13.64
N GLN A 81 10.21 5.97 -13.33
CA GLN A 81 11.43 5.53 -12.66
C GLN A 81 11.15 4.98 -11.25
N LEU A 82 10.37 5.72 -10.45
CA LEU A 82 9.94 5.28 -9.13
C LEU A 82 9.00 4.08 -9.21
N GLY A 83 8.27 3.91 -10.32
CA GLY A 83 7.40 2.77 -10.59
C GLY A 83 8.17 1.45 -10.57
N TRP A 84 9.35 1.41 -11.17
CA TRP A 84 10.23 0.23 -11.12
C TRP A 84 10.74 -0.08 -9.71
N VAL A 85 11.06 0.96 -8.93
CA VAL A 85 11.39 0.79 -7.50
C VAL A 85 10.19 0.21 -6.75
N GLY A 86 8.99 0.74 -7.03
CA GLY A 86 7.73 0.22 -6.49
C GLY A 86 7.47 -1.24 -6.86
N ALA A 87 7.77 -1.64 -8.10
CA ALA A 87 7.64 -3.02 -8.56
C ALA A 87 8.50 -3.99 -7.74
N GLY A 88 9.78 -3.65 -7.55
CA GLY A 88 10.68 -4.42 -6.69
C GLY A 88 10.23 -4.42 -5.22
N TRP A 89 9.73 -3.29 -4.72
CA TRP A 89 9.19 -3.18 -3.37
C TRP A 89 7.94 -4.06 -3.16
N ALA A 90 7.06 -4.14 -4.15
CA ALA A 90 5.89 -4.99 -4.11
C ALA A 90 6.27 -6.48 -4.00
N SER A 91 7.36 -6.92 -4.63
CA SER A 91 7.88 -8.28 -4.43
C SER A 91 8.27 -8.53 -2.97
N ALA A 92 8.93 -7.57 -2.31
CA ALA A 92 9.25 -7.66 -0.90
C ALA A 92 7.98 -7.70 -0.02
N MET A 93 6.95 -6.92 -0.35
CA MET A 93 5.66 -6.97 0.34
C MET A 93 4.99 -8.34 0.26
N VAL A 94 5.02 -8.99 -0.91
CA VAL A 94 4.44 -10.32 -1.09
C VAL A 94 5.16 -11.34 -0.20
N LEU A 95 6.49 -11.38 -0.26
CA LEU A 95 7.28 -12.33 0.53
C LEU A 95 7.11 -12.10 2.03
N VAL A 96 7.28 -10.86 2.50
CA VAL A 96 7.19 -10.55 3.94
C VAL A 96 5.75 -10.64 4.44
N GLY A 97 4.76 -10.27 3.63
CA GLY A 97 3.34 -10.40 3.98
C GLY A 97 2.93 -11.86 4.20
N ILE A 98 3.30 -12.75 3.28
CA ILE A 98 3.04 -14.20 3.42
C ILE A 98 3.76 -14.74 4.65
N TYR A 99 5.06 -14.45 4.79
CA TYR A 99 5.86 -14.97 5.91
C TYR A 99 5.33 -14.49 7.27
N THR A 100 5.01 -13.19 7.40
CA THR A 100 4.44 -12.62 8.63
C THR A 100 3.10 -13.27 8.96
N THR A 101 2.23 -13.47 7.97
CA THR A 101 0.93 -14.12 8.17
C THR A 101 1.09 -15.54 8.71
N ILE A 102 1.98 -16.33 8.11
CA ILE A 102 2.25 -17.71 8.54
C ILE A 102 2.78 -17.73 9.98
N GLU A 103 3.76 -16.89 10.30
CA GLU A 103 4.36 -16.85 11.63
C GLU A 103 3.37 -16.37 12.70
N MET A 104 2.53 -15.37 12.41
CA MET A 104 1.49 -14.95 13.35
C MET A 104 0.47 -16.07 13.60
N THR A 105 0.06 -16.80 12.56
CA THR A 105 -0.86 -17.94 12.71
C THR A 105 -0.23 -19.08 13.52
N ARG A 106 1.03 -19.43 13.26
CA ARG A 106 1.76 -20.49 14.00
C ARG A 106 1.90 -20.17 15.48
N ASN A 107 2.17 -18.91 15.80
CA ASN A 107 2.40 -18.45 17.16
C ASN A 107 1.11 -18.09 17.91
N ALA A 108 -0.07 -18.42 17.35
CA ALA A 108 -1.38 -18.04 17.88
C ALA A 108 -1.51 -16.52 18.18
N ALA A 109 -0.80 -15.70 17.40
CA ALA A 109 -0.71 -14.25 17.55
C ALA A 109 -1.64 -13.49 16.60
N THR A 110 -2.60 -14.18 15.96
CA THR A 110 -3.56 -13.56 15.05
C THR A 110 -4.46 -12.57 15.79
N PRO A 111 -4.91 -11.47 15.15
CA PRO A 111 -5.81 -10.52 15.78
C PRO A 111 -7.08 -11.20 16.34
N PHE A 112 -7.52 -10.77 17.53
CA PHE A 112 -8.59 -11.41 18.32
C PHE A 112 -9.97 -11.49 17.62
N PHE A 113 -10.19 -10.72 16.56
CA PHE A 113 -11.44 -10.67 15.80
C PHE A 113 -11.44 -11.58 14.56
N PHE A 114 -10.36 -12.34 14.32
CA PHE A 114 -10.29 -13.31 13.23
C PHE A 114 -10.07 -14.73 13.74
N LEU A 115 -10.72 -15.70 13.08
CA LEU A 115 -10.32 -17.09 13.16
C LEU A 115 -8.93 -17.27 12.53
N PRO A 116 -7.99 -18.04 13.13
CA PRO A 116 -6.63 -18.18 12.60
C PRO A 116 -6.57 -18.68 11.14
N ALA A 117 -7.47 -19.59 10.77
CA ALA A 117 -7.59 -20.10 9.40
C ALA A 117 -8.07 -19.02 8.42
N TYR A 118 -9.07 -18.22 8.82
CA TYR A 118 -9.56 -17.10 8.02
C TYR A 118 -8.44 -16.06 7.83
N PHE A 119 -7.75 -15.69 8.91
CA PHE A 119 -6.62 -14.75 8.86
C PHE A 119 -5.55 -15.24 7.88
N LEU A 120 -5.16 -16.51 7.97
CA LEU A 120 -4.15 -17.08 7.10
C LEU A 120 -4.54 -17.02 5.62
N VAL A 121 -5.71 -17.56 5.28
CA VAL A 121 -6.15 -17.69 3.89
C VAL A 121 -6.40 -16.32 3.28
N MET A 122 -7.14 -15.44 3.98
CA MET A 122 -7.52 -14.15 3.42
C MET A 122 -6.33 -13.22 3.24
N ASN A 123 -5.38 -13.17 4.19
CA ASN A 123 -4.20 -12.33 4.02
C ASN A 123 -3.31 -12.81 2.87
N ILE A 124 -3.14 -14.12 2.71
CA ILE A 124 -2.39 -14.68 1.57
C ILE A 124 -3.09 -14.34 0.24
N LEU A 125 -4.42 -14.53 0.15
CA LEU A 125 -5.16 -14.18 -1.06
C LEU A 125 -5.08 -12.67 -1.36
N SER A 126 -5.23 -11.81 -0.34
CA SER A 126 -5.15 -10.36 -0.50
C SER A 126 -3.78 -9.91 -0.99
N ILE A 127 -2.68 -10.44 -0.44
CA ILE A 127 -1.33 -10.02 -0.86
C ILE A 127 -0.95 -10.55 -2.25
N LEU A 128 -1.45 -11.74 -2.62
CA LEU A 128 -1.29 -12.26 -3.99
C LEU A 128 -2.13 -11.46 -5.00
N CYS A 129 -3.36 -11.09 -4.64
CA CYS A 129 -4.20 -10.21 -5.45
C CYS A 129 -3.52 -8.84 -5.65
N PHE A 130 -2.98 -8.26 -4.58
CA PHE A 130 -2.16 -7.05 -4.66
C PHE A 130 -0.99 -7.21 -5.65
N GLY A 131 -0.22 -8.31 -5.54
CA GLY A 131 0.89 -8.58 -6.47
C GLY A 131 0.41 -8.68 -7.92
N GLY A 132 -0.71 -9.36 -8.16
CA GLY A 132 -1.34 -9.45 -9.48
C GLY A 132 -1.76 -8.09 -10.03
N LEU A 133 -2.37 -7.23 -9.21
CA LEU A 133 -2.75 -5.88 -9.61
C LEU A 133 -1.54 -5.00 -9.92
N VAL A 134 -0.44 -5.14 -9.18
CA VAL A 134 0.80 -4.42 -9.48
C VAL A 134 1.40 -4.87 -10.81
N ILE A 135 1.38 -6.17 -11.12
CA ILE A 135 1.83 -6.69 -12.42
C ILE A 135 1.00 -6.08 -13.55
N VAL A 136 -0.34 -6.11 -13.42
CA VAL A 136 -1.25 -5.53 -14.41
C VAL A 136 -1.05 -4.01 -14.57
N ALA A 137 -0.70 -3.31 -13.49
CA ALA A 137 -0.47 -1.86 -13.54
C ALA A 137 0.81 -1.47 -14.30
N ILE A 138 1.76 -2.41 -14.49
CA ILE A 138 3.05 -2.15 -15.13
C ILE A 138 3.11 -2.73 -16.56
N SER A 139 2.28 -3.72 -16.87
CA SER A 139 2.14 -4.32 -18.22
C SER A 139 1.41 -3.40 -19.19
#